data_AF-A0A915U310-F1
#
_entry.id   AF-A0A915U310-F1
#
_cell.length_a   1.000
_cell.length_b   1.000
_cell.length_c   1.000
_cell.angle_alpha   90.00
_cell.angle_beta   90.00
_cell.angle_gamma   90.00
#
_symmetry.space_group_name_H-M   'P 1'
#
loop_
_entity.id
_entity.type
_entity.pdbx_description
1 polymer ?
#
loop_
_entity_poly.entity_id
_entity_poly.type
_entity_poly.pdbx_seq_one_letter_code
_entity_poly.pdbx_strand_id
1 'polypeptide(L)'
;MVADKKKTPLRSTPARKKEIDLDAFAAGAGTSKTTTDTVYPWDEPHIREDVKKNIPLRIPEPLYMKLKYIADHTPYSMNSFILERLTQEIEDEIVKLTS
;
A
#
# COMPACT_ATOMS: atom_id res chain seq x y z
N MET A 1 -32.23 19.38 -52.86
CA MET A 1 -32.65 19.49 -51.46
C MET A 1 -31.40 19.79 -50.63
N VAL A 2 -31.29 21.00 -50.07
CA VAL A 2 -30.11 21.47 -49.33
C VAL A 2 -30.39 21.29 -47.84
N ALA A 3 -29.52 20.55 -47.13
CA ALA A 3 -29.71 20.24 -45.72
C ALA A 3 -28.98 21.29 -44.85
N ASP A 4 -29.74 22.20 -44.26
CA ASP A 4 -29.27 23.16 -43.27
C ASP A 4 -28.92 22.46 -41.94
N LYS A 5 -27.63 22.48 -41.58
CA LYS A 5 -27.13 21.95 -40.31
C LYS A 5 -27.32 22.98 -39.20
N LYS A 6 -28.32 22.76 -38.32
CA LYS A 6 -28.52 23.54 -37.09
C LYS A 6 -27.36 23.32 -36.13
N LYS A 7 -26.68 24.39 -35.70
CA LYS A 7 -25.63 24.37 -34.68
C LYS A 7 -26.26 24.34 -33.28
N THR A 8 -26.00 23.29 -32.51
CA THR A 8 -26.40 23.17 -31.10
C THR A 8 -25.49 24.06 -30.24
N PRO A 9 -25.99 24.92 -29.35
CA PRO A 9 -25.14 25.70 -28.47
C PRO A 9 -24.48 24.78 -27.43
N LEU A 10 -23.15 24.91 -27.30
CA LEU A 10 -22.37 24.24 -26.28
C LEU A 10 -22.87 24.67 -24.90
N ARG A 11 -23.13 23.67 -24.06
CA ARG A 11 -23.60 23.78 -22.67
C ARG A 11 -22.72 24.77 -21.91
N SER A 12 -23.30 25.89 -21.48
CA SER A 12 -22.61 26.94 -20.71
C SER A 12 -22.04 26.38 -19.41
N THR A 13 -20.80 26.73 -19.09
CA THR A 13 -20.19 26.50 -17.77
C THR A 13 -20.93 27.32 -16.69
N PRO A 14 -21.30 26.74 -15.55
CA PRO A 14 -21.95 27.49 -14.47
C PRO A 14 -20.99 28.49 -13.83
N ALA A 15 -21.48 29.69 -13.52
CA ALA A 15 -20.70 30.74 -12.88
C ALA A 15 -20.27 30.31 -11.47
N ARG A 16 -18.95 30.21 -11.26
CA ARG A 16 -18.33 29.89 -9.97
C ARG A 16 -18.53 31.08 -9.02
N LYS A 17 -19.40 30.92 -8.00
CA LYS A 17 -19.51 31.89 -6.91
C LYS A 17 -18.25 31.83 -6.02
N LYS A 18 -17.87 33.00 -5.53
CA LYS A 18 -16.61 33.37 -4.87
C LYS A 18 -16.29 32.58 -3.59
N GLU A 19 -14.98 32.42 -3.39
CA GLU A 19 -14.27 32.33 -2.11
C GLU A 19 -14.82 31.27 -1.14
N ILE A 20 -14.63 30.00 -1.51
CA ILE A 20 -14.40 28.97 -0.49
C ILE A 20 -13.14 29.42 0.24
N ASP A 21 -13.26 29.65 1.55
CA ASP A 21 -12.16 30.04 2.42
C ASP A 21 -11.08 28.94 2.37
N LEU A 22 -10.13 29.12 1.45
CA LEU A 22 -9.03 28.20 1.19
C LEU A 22 -8.15 28.06 2.44
N ASP A 23 -8.12 29.10 3.28
CA ASP A 23 -7.38 29.11 4.54
C ASP A 23 -8.07 28.21 5.57
N ALA A 24 -9.40 28.20 5.62
CA ALA A 24 -10.16 27.25 6.47
C ALA A 24 -9.96 25.79 6.03
N PHE A 25 -9.80 25.53 4.74
CA PHE A 25 -9.45 24.20 4.22
C PHE A 25 -8.00 23.82 4.57
N ALA A 26 -7.06 24.76 4.45
CA ALA A 26 -5.65 24.54 4.76
C ALA A 26 -5.39 24.39 6.28
N ALA A 27 -6.20 25.02 7.13
CA ALA A 27 -6.06 24.96 8.59
C ALA A 27 -6.21 23.55 9.18
N GLY A 28 -6.87 22.62 8.47
CA GLY A 28 -6.99 21.22 8.89
C GLY A 28 -5.75 20.35 8.64
N ALA A 29 -4.78 20.83 7.86
CA ALA A 29 -3.63 20.03 7.42
C ALA A 29 -2.43 20.05 8.40
N GLY A 30 -2.52 20.77 9.53
CA GLY A 30 -1.36 21.08 10.38
C GLY A 30 -1.33 20.44 11.78
N THR A 31 -2.38 19.74 12.23
CA THR A 31 -2.43 19.26 13.63
C THR A 31 -2.31 17.75 13.74
N SER A 32 -1.18 17.19 13.31
CA SER A 32 -0.69 15.93 13.87
C SER A 32 0.02 16.25 15.19
N LYS A 33 -0.56 15.86 16.32
CA LYS A 33 0.13 15.82 17.61
C LYS A 33 1.39 14.95 17.44
N THR A 34 2.55 15.57 17.28
CA THR A 34 3.83 14.88 17.38
C THR A 34 4.14 14.68 18.86
N THR A 35 3.63 13.59 19.43
CA THR A 35 4.44 12.88 20.42
C THR A 35 5.72 12.50 19.69
N THR A 36 6.87 12.76 20.31
CA THR A 36 8.19 12.31 19.85
C THR A 36 8.28 10.79 20.03
N ASP A 37 7.34 10.05 19.44
CA ASP A 37 7.54 8.64 19.17
C ASP A 37 8.48 8.54 17.99
N THR A 38 9.52 7.74 18.14
CA THR A 38 10.32 7.28 17.02
C THR A 38 9.40 6.51 16.08
N VAL A 39 8.92 7.18 15.03
CA VAL A 39 8.13 6.54 13.99
C VAL A 39 9.08 5.66 13.18
N TYR A 40 8.91 4.35 13.25
CA TYR A 40 9.68 3.42 12.44
C TYR A 40 9.22 3.46 10.98
N PRO A 41 10.10 3.14 10.01
CA PRO A 41 9.74 3.18 8.60
C PRO A 41 8.55 2.30 8.20
N TRP A 42 8.26 1.23 8.97
CA TRP A 42 7.12 0.35 8.76
C TRP A 42 5.82 0.83 9.42
N ASP A 43 5.88 1.79 10.36
CA ASP A 43 4.73 2.41 11.04
C ASP A 43 4.25 3.70 10.34
N GLU A 44 4.90 4.10 9.24
CA GLU A 44 4.55 5.32 8.54
C GLU A 44 3.12 5.23 7.92
N PRO A 45 2.33 6.33 7.92
CA PRO A 45 0.93 6.31 7.47
C PRO A 45 0.70 5.85 6.02
N HIS A 46 1.75 5.86 5.21
CA HIS A 46 1.71 5.47 3.80
C HIS A 46 2.01 3.97 3.58
N ILE A 47 2.45 3.26 4.61
CA ILE A 47 2.69 1.82 4.57
C ILE A 47 1.35 1.10 4.67
N ARG A 48 1.17 0.13 3.78
CA ARG A 48 -0.09 -0.58 3.59
C ARG A 48 0.12 -2.07 3.80
N GLU A 49 -0.55 -2.64 4.81
CA GLU A 49 -0.51 -4.07 5.14
C GLU A 49 -1.05 -4.97 4.02
N ASP A 50 -1.95 -4.45 3.19
CA ASP A 50 -2.57 -5.22 2.09
C ASP A 50 -1.67 -5.32 0.84
N VAL A 51 -0.62 -4.50 0.76
CA VAL A 51 0.28 -4.48 -0.39
C VAL A 51 1.41 -5.48 -0.22
N LYS A 52 1.35 -6.57 -0.98
CA LYS A 52 2.43 -7.57 -1.03
C LYS A 52 3.53 -7.15 -2.00
N LYS A 53 4.77 -7.10 -1.51
CA LYS A 53 5.97 -6.86 -2.34
C LYS A 53 6.61 -8.20 -2.72
N ASN A 54 7.03 -8.33 -3.97
CA ASN A 54 7.76 -9.51 -4.43
C ASN A 54 9.26 -9.31 -4.26
N ILE A 55 9.93 -10.25 -3.59
CA ILE A 55 11.38 -10.25 -3.41
C ILE A 55 11.93 -11.55 -4.02
N PRO A 56 12.79 -11.50 -5.05
CA PRO A 56 13.37 -12.69 -5.63
C PRO A 56 14.38 -13.33 -4.66
N LEU A 57 14.06 -14.54 -4.17
CA LEU A 57 14.91 -15.27 -3.24
C LEU A 57 15.79 -16.30 -3.99
N ARG A 58 17.11 -16.28 -3.73
CA ARG A 58 18.02 -17.31 -4.23
C ARG A 58 18.15 -18.42 -3.21
N ILE A 59 17.58 -19.60 -3.51
CA ILE A 59 17.58 -20.76 -2.63
C ILE A 59 18.46 -21.86 -3.25
N PRO A 60 19.37 -22.48 -2.48
CA PRO A 60 20.08 -23.68 -2.91
C PRO A 60 19.10 -24.80 -3.28
N GLU A 61 19.43 -25.55 -4.34
CA GLU A 61 18.58 -26.62 -4.86
C GLU A 61 18.13 -27.64 -3.79
N PRO A 62 18.99 -28.13 -2.86
CA PRO A 62 18.54 -29.09 -1.84
C PRO A 62 17.45 -28.54 -0.93
N LEU A 63 17.46 -27.24 -0.63
CA LEU A 63 16.43 -26.60 0.19
C LEU A 63 15.15 -26.41 -0.61
N TYR A 64 15.25 -26.03 -1.87
CA TYR A 64 14.10 -25.96 -2.77
C TYR A 64 13.37 -27.30 -2.86
N MET A 65 14.12 -28.40 -3.00
CA MET A 65 13.53 -29.75 -3.05
C MET A 65 12.82 -30.14 -1.75
N LYS A 66 13.38 -29.77 -0.59
CA LYS A 66 12.71 -29.96 0.71
C LYS A 66 11.42 -29.15 0.81
N LEU A 67 11.43 -27.90 0.36
CA LEU A 67 10.23 -27.05 0.35
C LEU A 67 9.14 -27.63 -0.55
N LYS A 68 9.51 -28.11 -1.74
CA LYS A 68 8.58 -28.79 -2.64
C LYS A 68 7.98 -30.03 -1.97
N TYR A 69 8.81 -30.84 -1.31
CA TYR A 69 8.33 -32.01 -0.57
C TYR A 69 7.33 -31.63 0.52
N ILE A 70 7.59 -30.57 1.28
CA ILE A 70 6.65 -30.09 2.32
C ILE A 70 5.33 -29.66 1.68
N ALA A 71 5.36 -28.92 0.58
CA ALA A 71 4.15 -28.47 -0.11
C ALA A 71 3.32 -29.64 -0.67
N ASP A 72 3.99 -30.72 -1.09
CA ASP A 72 3.31 -31.93 -1.59
C ASP A 72 2.65 -32.75 -0.45
N HIS A 73 3.10 -32.59 0.80
CA HIS A 73 2.66 -33.39 1.97
C HIS A 73 1.85 -32.60 3.00
N THR A 74 1.61 -31.31 2.77
CA THR A 74 0.90 -30.42 3.68
C THR A 74 -0.08 -29.56 2.89
N PRO A 75 -1.09 -28.94 3.53
CA PRO A 75 -1.99 -28.01 2.83
C PRO A 75 -1.34 -26.66 2.48
N TYR A 76 -0.06 -26.45 2.83
CA TYR A 76 0.62 -25.18 2.63
C TYR A 76 1.30 -25.11 1.25
N SER A 77 1.17 -23.97 0.57
CA SER A 77 2.03 -23.67 -0.58
C SER A 77 3.47 -23.39 -0.11
N MET A 78 4.46 -23.58 -0.99
CA MET A 78 5.85 -23.23 -0.69
C MET A 78 5.98 -21.78 -0.20
N ASN A 79 5.28 -20.84 -0.87
CA ASN A 79 5.31 -19.42 -0.51
C ASN A 79 4.65 -19.17 0.85
N SER A 80 3.50 -19.79 1.13
CA SER A 80 2.80 -19.66 2.42
C SER A 80 3.67 -20.17 3.57
N PHE A 81 4.30 -21.33 3.38
CA PHE A 81 5.19 -21.94 4.38
C PHE A 81 6.39 -21.05 4.68
N ILE A 82 7.03 -20.51 3.64
CA ILE A 82 8.17 -19.58 3.79
C ILE A 82 7.73 -18.30 4.50
N LEU A 83 6.63 -17.69 4.06
CA LEU A 83 6.15 -16.43 4.62
C LEU A 83 5.81 -16.54 6.10
N GLU A 84 5.08 -17.58 6.51
CA GLU A 84 4.69 -17.77 7.90
C GLU A 84 5.91 -17.83 8.84
N ARG A 85 6.95 -18.59 8.44
CA ARG A 85 8.18 -18.73 9.22
C ARG A 85 9.03 -17.46 9.20
N LEU A 86 9.14 -16.80 8.04
CA LEU A 86 9.88 -15.55 7.93
C LEU A 86 9.23 -14.41 8.72
N THR A 87 7.89 -14.30 8.72
CA THR A 87 7.19 -13.27 9.48
C THR A 87 7.48 -13.40 10.97
N GLN A 88 7.43 -14.61 11.53
CA GLN A 88 7.78 -14.84 12.93
C GLN A 88 9.20 -14.37 13.26
N GLU A 89 10.18 -14.77 12.44
CA GLU A 89 11.58 -14.39 12.65
C GLU A 89 11.81 -12.87 12.52
N ILE A 90 11.12 -12.21 11.59
CA ILE A 90 11.22 -10.75 11.41
C ILE A 90 10.71 -10.03 12.65
N GLU A 91 9.52 -10.37 13.16
CA GLU A 91 8.97 -9.74 14.37
C GLU A 91 9.88 -9.94 15.57
N ASP A 92 10.39 -11.16 15.76
CA ASP A 92 11.32 -11.49 16.85
C ASP A 92 12.61 -10.65 16.75
N GLU A 93 13.14 -10.45 15.54
CA GLU A 93 14.34 -9.65 15.33
C GLU A 93 14.10 -8.15 15.50
N ILE A 94 12.94 -7.64 15.06
CA ILE A 94 12.55 -6.25 15.29
C ILE A 94 12.43 -5.97 16.78
N VAL A 95 11.78 -6.86 17.54
CA VAL A 95 11.69 -6.74 19.01
C VAL A 95 13.09 -6.65 19.64
N LYS A 96 14.05 -7.48 19.22
CA LYS A 96 15.43 -7.40 19.74
C LYS A 96 16.15 -6.10 19.39
N LEU A 97 15.84 -5.49 18.25
CA LEU A 97 16.45 -4.25 17.79
C LEU A 97 15.82 -3.00 18.40
N THR A 98 14.55 -3.08 18.82
CA THR A 98 13.79 -1.96 19.37
C THR A 98 13.55 -2.03 20.88
N SER A 99 13.90 -3.16 21.53
CA SER A 99 13.84 -3.37 22.99
C SER A 99 15.13 -2.96 23.68
#